data_AF-A0A914W317-F1
#
_entry.id   AF-A0A914W317-F1
#
_cell.length_a   1.000
_cell.length_b   1.000
_cell.length_c   1.000
_cell.angle_alpha   90.00
_cell.angle_beta   90.00
_cell.angle_gamma   90.00
#
_symmetry.space_group_name_H-M   'P 1'
#
loop_
_entity.id
_entity.type
_entity.pdbx_description
1 polymer ?
#
loop_
_entity_poly.entity_id
_entity_poly.type
_entity_poly.pdbx_seq_one_letter_code
_entity_poly.pdbx_strand_id
1 'polypeptide(L)'
;MHATLLVLVAAASLMAESSATVGKELRAVEVYENILKNLSPSELTVYGPSLESRIKMLKRFAWPHSSPLGNEMEHIKSILFSNASTCAEPVAIFIGGGSGSGKSSLNDTWTTKMNMSCGYTFIDPDEIMMEMPEWGQLENGDDICAAVELHTNASTIAKSVFADAIAKKYNVVYDGTMRNLDESTGRLEMATQNGYQVYFFGAWADTALAAERALERANKTGRYVSLCVIVETHVNFANNFMEYSRLMPENQLYDTSNKSSLSLIFNNSIVVDTTRFQQFLAEANDTLEEVKGKLSITTLDAYENFHKACNVCGFPQTPVSSSPPSLQPTTTAHISTSSSSTYILRPAKRIIALAIGLVICVIL
;
A
#
# COMPACT_ATOMS: atom_id res chain seq x y z
N MET A 1 39.18 -3.60 -11.64
CA MET A 1 38.24 -2.86 -12.51
C MET A 1 36.78 -3.04 -12.10
N HIS A 2 36.26 -4.28 -12.00
CA HIS A 2 34.86 -4.53 -11.60
C HIS A 2 34.40 -3.85 -10.30
N ALA A 3 35.22 -3.85 -9.24
CA ALA A 3 34.87 -3.20 -7.97
C ALA A 3 34.73 -1.67 -8.09
N THR A 4 35.55 -1.02 -8.92
CA THR A 4 35.52 0.43 -9.13
C THR A 4 34.28 0.84 -9.92
N LEU A 5 33.88 0.04 -10.92
CA LEU A 5 32.67 0.26 -11.69
C LEU A 5 31.41 0.09 -10.83
N LEU A 6 31.38 -0.93 -9.96
CA LEU A 6 30.28 -1.13 -9.02
C LEU A 6 30.15 0.04 -8.03
N VAL A 7 31.27 0.55 -7.53
CA VAL A 7 31.29 1.72 -6.64
C VAL A 7 30.80 2.98 -7.35
N LEU A 8 31.16 3.18 -8.63
CA LEU A 8 30.69 4.32 -9.42
C LEU A 8 29.19 4.22 -9.74
N VAL A 9 28.69 3.02 -10.08
CA VAL A 9 27.26 2.79 -10.31
C VAL A 9 26.45 2.94 -9.02
N ALA A 10 26.96 2.43 -7.89
CA ALA A 10 26.35 2.59 -6.58
C ALA A 10 26.36 4.06 -6.12
N ALA A 11 27.46 4.78 -6.33
CA ALA A 11 27.56 6.21 -6.03
C ALA A 11 26.62 7.05 -6.91
N ALA A 12 26.52 6.74 -8.21
CA ALA A 12 25.59 7.39 -9.12
C ALA A 12 24.12 7.11 -8.74
N SER A 13 23.82 5.89 -8.30
CA SER A 13 22.48 5.52 -7.81
C SER A 13 22.15 6.24 -6.49
N LEU A 14 23.08 6.32 -5.53
CA LEU A 14 22.92 7.11 -4.30
C LEU A 14 22.75 8.62 -4.56
N MET A 15 23.44 9.15 -5.57
CA MET A 15 23.33 10.56 -5.96
C MET A 15 21.95 10.87 -6.57
N ALA A 16 21.32 9.90 -7.23
CA ALA A 16 19.97 10.01 -7.78
C ALA A 16 18.89 9.82 -6.69
N GLU A 17 19.06 8.86 -5.78
CA GLU A 17 18.06 8.50 -4.75
C GLU A 17 17.90 9.55 -3.62
N SER A 18 18.82 10.51 -3.49
CA SER A 18 18.92 11.36 -2.29
C SER A 18 18.36 12.78 -2.37
N SER A 19 17.78 13.28 -3.48
CA SER A 19 17.18 14.64 -3.44
C SER A 19 16.23 15.03 -4.57
N ALA A 20 15.12 15.68 -4.21
CA ALA A 20 14.11 16.28 -5.08
C ALA A 20 14.53 17.59 -5.80
N THR A 21 15.75 17.67 -6.39
CA THR A 21 16.21 18.89 -7.09
C THR A 21 16.78 18.63 -8.49
N VAL A 22 16.20 19.34 -9.46
CA VAL A 22 16.36 19.37 -10.93
C VAL A 22 17.80 19.41 -11.48
N GLY A 23 18.80 19.74 -10.66
CA GLY A 23 20.19 19.86 -11.12
C GLY A 23 21.01 18.57 -11.10
N LYS A 24 20.56 17.54 -10.38
CA LYS A 24 21.36 16.31 -10.19
C LYS A 24 21.02 15.19 -11.17
N GLU A 25 19.80 15.16 -11.72
CA GLU A 25 19.39 14.16 -12.73
C GLU A 25 20.18 14.34 -14.03
N LEU A 26 20.33 15.58 -14.52
CA LEU A 26 21.20 15.88 -15.67
C LEU A 26 22.65 15.47 -15.40
N ARG A 27 23.11 15.66 -14.15
CA ARG A 27 24.45 15.23 -13.72
C ARG A 27 24.56 13.70 -13.64
N ALA A 28 23.50 13.00 -13.26
CA ALA A 28 23.42 11.56 -13.27
C ALA A 28 23.42 11.03 -14.71
N VAL A 29 22.70 11.66 -15.65
CA VAL A 29 22.75 11.37 -17.09
C VAL A 29 24.20 11.48 -17.58
N GLU A 30 24.88 12.59 -17.30
CA GLU A 30 26.29 12.78 -17.68
C GLU A 30 27.20 11.68 -17.11
N VAL A 31 27.00 11.31 -15.84
CA VAL A 31 27.76 10.23 -15.19
C VAL A 31 27.50 8.88 -15.87
N TYR A 32 26.24 8.53 -16.13
CA TYR A 32 25.89 7.27 -16.78
C TYR A 32 26.39 7.23 -18.23
N GLU A 33 26.26 8.30 -18.98
CA GLU A 33 26.83 8.40 -20.34
C GLU A 33 28.34 8.26 -20.34
N ASN A 34 29.03 8.85 -19.37
CA ASN A 34 30.47 8.71 -19.23
C ASN A 34 30.86 7.29 -18.84
N ILE A 35 30.10 6.64 -17.96
CA ILE A 35 30.31 5.22 -17.65
C ILE A 35 30.15 4.38 -18.91
N LEU A 36 29.05 4.55 -19.65
CA LEU A 36 28.73 3.79 -20.86
C LEU A 36 29.85 3.90 -21.91
N LYS A 37 30.41 5.10 -22.11
CA LYS A 37 31.51 5.37 -23.04
C LYS A 37 32.83 4.69 -22.68
N ASN A 38 33.02 4.32 -21.41
CA ASN A 38 34.28 3.76 -20.90
C ASN A 38 34.22 2.24 -20.62
N LEU A 39 33.10 1.57 -20.92
CA LEU A 39 32.99 0.11 -20.75
C LEU A 39 33.77 -0.64 -21.83
N SER A 40 34.40 -1.75 -21.45
CA SER A 40 34.95 -2.71 -22.41
C SER A 40 33.84 -3.45 -23.17
N PRO A 41 34.11 -4.08 -24.34
CA PRO A 41 33.08 -4.79 -25.11
C PRO A 41 32.31 -5.86 -24.32
N SER A 42 32.98 -6.60 -23.44
CA SER A 42 32.34 -7.60 -22.58
C SER A 42 31.46 -6.96 -21.50
N GLU A 43 31.86 -5.83 -20.94
CA GLU A 43 31.06 -5.09 -19.95
C GLU A 43 29.87 -4.39 -20.63
N LEU A 44 30.03 -3.87 -21.84
CA LEU A 44 28.94 -3.26 -22.62
C LEU A 44 27.83 -4.29 -22.91
N THR A 45 28.21 -5.54 -23.17
CA THR A 45 27.24 -6.62 -23.41
C THR A 45 26.40 -6.93 -22.16
N VAL A 46 26.99 -6.79 -20.96
CA VAL A 46 26.33 -7.11 -19.68
C VAL A 46 25.56 -5.92 -19.11
N TYR A 47 26.14 -4.72 -19.12
CA TYR A 47 25.62 -3.53 -18.43
C TYR A 47 25.05 -2.48 -19.38
N GLY A 48 25.43 -2.51 -20.67
CA GLY A 48 25.03 -1.50 -21.67
C GLY A 48 23.52 -1.32 -21.77
N PRO A 49 22.73 -2.39 -21.96
CA PRO A 49 21.26 -2.27 -22.08
C PRO A 49 20.61 -1.61 -20.85
N SER A 50 21.07 -1.95 -19.64
CA SER A 50 20.53 -1.38 -18.39
C SER A 50 20.93 0.09 -18.21
N LEU A 51 22.17 0.45 -18.54
CA LEU A 51 22.66 1.82 -18.48
C LEU A 51 22.01 2.72 -19.54
N GLU A 52 21.84 2.22 -20.76
CA GLU A 52 21.13 2.92 -21.83
C GLU A 52 19.66 3.16 -21.46
N SER A 53 19.00 2.16 -20.87
CA SER A 53 17.64 2.30 -20.35
C SER A 53 17.59 3.39 -19.26
N ARG A 54 18.51 3.36 -18.28
CA ARG A 54 18.62 4.39 -17.24
C ARG A 54 18.92 5.79 -17.80
N ILE A 55 19.77 5.91 -18.83
CA ILE A 55 20.05 7.19 -19.50
C ILE A 55 18.81 7.69 -20.23
N LYS A 56 18.13 6.82 -20.99
CA LYS A 56 16.90 7.14 -21.71
C LYS A 56 15.81 7.60 -20.73
N MET A 57 15.66 6.87 -19.63
CA MET A 57 14.78 7.18 -18.51
C MET A 57 15.10 8.55 -17.91
N LEU A 58 16.32 8.77 -17.43
CA LEU A 58 16.72 10.04 -16.81
C LEU A 58 16.62 11.22 -17.79
N LYS A 59 16.90 11.02 -19.09
CA LYS A 59 16.70 12.07 -20.10
C LYS A 59 15.23 12.38 -20.34
N ARG A 60 14.36 11.38 -20.21
CA ARG A 60 12.90 11.51 -20.33
C ARG A 60 12.32 12.24 -19.13
N PHE A 61 12.83 11.98 -17.94
CA PHE A 61 12.46 12.68 -16.70
C PHE A 61 13.18 14.03 -16.52
N ALA A 62 14.32 14.24 -17.17
CA ALA A 62 15.02 15.54 -17.26
C ALA A 62 14.33 16.54 -18.23
N TRP A 63 13.09 16.28 -18.63
CA TRP A 63 12.22 17.24 -19.34
C TRP A 63 12.10 18.53 -18.50
N PRO A 64 12.08 19.73 -19.13
CA PRO A 64 12.34 20.96 -18.43
C PRO A 64 11.28 21.19 -17.35
N HIS A 65 11.72 21.22 -16.10
CA HIS A 65 11.00 21.76 -14.96
C HIS A 65 10.77 23.28 -15.15
N SER A 66 10.03 23.63 -16.19
CA SER A 66 9.28 24.89 -16.26
C SER A 66 7.95 24.78 -15.52
N SER A 67 7.59 23.58 -15.04
CA SER A 67 6.54 23.40 -14.05
C SER A 67 7.17 22.75 -12.81
N PRO A 68 7.32 23.47 -11.68
CA PRO A 68 7.73 22.81 -10.44
C PRO A 68 6.71 21.72 -10.11
N LEU A 69 7.15 20.59 -9.55
CA LEU A 69 6.30 19.49 -9.03
C LEU A 69 5.02 19.98 -8.32
N GLY A 70 5.05 21.18 -7.74
CA GLY A 70 3.87 21.88 -7.23
C GLY A 70 2.69 21.99 -8.21
N ASN A 71 2.88 22.39 -9.47
CA ASN A 71 1.77 22.58 -10.40
C ASN A 71 1.11 21.27 -10.81
N GLU A 72 1.90 20.21 -11.02
CA GLU A 72 1.38 18.88 -11.36
C GLU A 72 0.70 18.24 -10.16
N MET A 73 1.32 18.32 -8.98
CA MET A 73 0.71 17.87 -7.74
C MET A 73 -0.61 18.59 -7.46
N GLU A 74 -0.69 19.91 -7.67
CA GLU A 74 -1.94 20.66 -7.51
C GLU A 74 -2.99 20.27 -8.57
N HIS A 75 -2.58 19.96 -9.80
CA HIS A 75 -3.48 19.43 -10.82
C HIS A 75 -4.06 18.07 -10.41
N ILE A 76 -3.22 17.12 -10.00
CA ILE A 76 -3.65 15.80 -9.53
C ILE A 76 -4.55 15.94 -8.30
N LYS A 77 -4.18 16.79 -7.32
CA LYS A 77 -5.05 17.10 -6.17
C LYS A 77 -6.42 17.64 -6.61
N SER A 78 -6.46 18.49 -7.63
CA SER A 78 -7.73 19.02 -8.14
C SER A 78 -8.64 17.93 -8.71
N ILE A 79 -8.06 16.91 -9.38
CA ILE A 79 -8.78 15.75 -9.89
C ILE A 79 -9.29 14.89 -8.72
N LEU A 80 -8.42 14.54 -7.78
CA LEU A 80 -8.77 13.67 -6.64
C LEU A 80 -9.79 14.32 -5.69
N PHE A 81 -9.73 15.64 -5.51
CA PHE A 81 -10.66 16.38 -4.66
C PHE A 81 -11.94 16.83 -5.37
N SER A 82 -12.11 16.54 -6.66
CA SER A 82 -13.27 16.98 -7.46
C SER A 82 -14.62 16.59 -6.85
N ASN A 83 -14.69 15.43 -6.19
CA ASN A 83 -15.88 14.92 -5.51
C ASN A 83 -15.79 15.01 -3.98
N ALA A 84 -14.71 15.56 -3.43
CA ALA A 84 -14.49 15.64 -1.98
C ALA A 84 -15.10 16.92 -1.39
N SER A 85 -15.60 16.84 -0.17
CA SER A 85 -16.18 18.00 0.53
C SER A 85 -15.92 17.91 2.03
N THR A 86 -15.81 19.08 2.67
CA THR A 86 -15.60 19.17 4.13
C THR A 86 -16.78 18.54 4.86
N CYS A 87 -16.47 17.65 5.80
CA CYS A 87 -17.43 16.91 6.57
C CYS A 87 -17.28 17.20 8.07
N ALA A 88 -18.41 17.35 8.77
CA ALA A 88 -18.40 17.59 10.22
C ALA A 88 -17.92 16.36 11.00
N GLU A 89 -18.28 15.16 10.52
CA GLU A 89 -17.91 13.86 11.08
C GLU A 89 -17.19 13.04 10.01
N PRO A 90 -15.92 13.37 9.70
CA PRO A 90 -15.25 12.76 8.56
C PRO A 90 -14.88 11.29 8.86
N VAL A 91 -14.87 10.50 7.78
CA VAL A 91 -14.57 9.07 7.81
C VAL A 91 -13.30 8.79 7.00
N ALA A 92 -12.40 7.97 7.55
CA ALA A 92 -11.24 7.44 6.85
C ALA A 92 -11.36 5.93 6.71
N ILE A 93 -11.35 5.43 5.49
CA ILE A 93 -11.39 4.01 5.15
C ILE A 93 -10.01 3.62 4.64
N PHE A 94 -9.35 2.68 5.32
CA PHE A 94 -8.11 2.08 4.86
C PHE A 94 -8.41 0.74 4.20
N ILE A 95 -7.89 0.52 3.01
CA ILE A 95 -7.95 -0.75 2.30
C ILE A 95 -6.54 -1.33 2.28
N GLY A 96 -6.39 -2.56 2.74
CA GLY A 96 -5.11 -3.25 2.87
C GLY A 96 -5.09 -4.60 2.16
N GLY A 97 -3.90 -5.06 1.78
CA GLY A 97 -3.72 -6.36 1.15
C GLY A 97 -2.55 -6.39 0.18
N GLY A 98 -1.91 -7.54 0.05
CA GLY A 98 -0.79 -7.76 -0.85
C GLY A 98 -1.09 -7.37 -2.31
N SER A 99 -0.05 -7.13 -3.11
CA SER A 99 -0.24 -6.87 -4.53
C SER A 99 -0.95 -8.06 -5.20
N GLY A 100 -1.95 -7.79 -6.03
CA GLY A 100 -2.76 -8.84 -6.67
C GLY A 100 -3.83 -9.48 -5.77
N SER A 101 -3.95 -9.08 -4.49
CA SER A 101 -4.92 -9.66 -3.54
C SER A 101 -6.38 -9.28 -3.78
N GLY A 102 -6.70 -8.53 -4.84
CA GLY A 102 -8.09 -8.21 -5.21
C GLY A 102 -8.76 -7.13 -4.36
N LYS A 103 -8.02 -6.18 -3.78
CA LYS A 103 -8.56 -5.04 -3.00
C LYS A 103 -9.75 -4.33 -3.63
N SER A 104 -9.72 -4.08 -4.95
CA SER A 104 -10.82 -3.44 -5.68
C SER A 104 -12.15 -4.18 -5.62
N SER A 105 -12.14 -5.49 -5.36
CA SER A 105 -13.38 -6.25 -5.12
C SER A 105 -14.11 -5.84 -3.83
N LEU A 106 -13.42 -5.15 -2.91
CA LEU A 106 -14.01 -4.63 -1.69
C LEU A 106 -14.75 -3.30 -1.88
N ASN A 107 -14.71 -2.71 -3.07
CA ASN A 107 -15.33 -1.41 -3.34
C ASN A 107 -16.82 -1.39 -2.97
N ASP A 108 -17.58 -2.38 -3.42
CA ASP A 108 -19.00 -2.49 -3.10
C ASP A 108 -19.23 -2.72 -1.59
N THR A 109 -18.29 -3.39 -0.92
CA THR A 109 -18.39 -3.69 0.52
C THR A 109 -18.31 -2.42 1.35
N TRP A 110 -17.28 -1.60 1.16
CA TRP A 110 -17.14 -0.38 1.95
C TRP A 110 -18.11 0.70 1.51
N THR A 111 -18.39 0.86 0.20
CA THR A 111 -19.37 1.86 -0.28
C THR A 111 -20.78 1.58 0.21
N THR A 112 -21.23 0.32 0.20
CA THR A 112 -22.58 -0.04 0.69
C THR A 112 -22.69 0.07 2.21
N LYS A 113 -21.63 -0.29 2.94
CA LYS A 113 -21.62 -0.25 4.42
C LYS A 113 -21.44 1.17 4.96
N MET A 114 -20.69 2.01 4.26
CA MET A 114 -20.36 3.34 4.71
C MET A 114 -21.31 4.35 4.10
N ASN A 115 -22.32 4.71 4.87
CA ASN A 115 -23.21 5.81 4.52
C ASN A 115 -22.48 7.15 4.75
N MET A 116 -21.58 7.49 3.83
CA MET A 116 -20.86 8.76 3.86
C MET A 116 -21.82 9.90 3.51
N SER A 117 -22.00 10.82 4.46
CA SER A 117 -22.89 11.99 4.30
C SER A 117 -22.30 13.08 3.41
N CYS A 118 -20.98 13.05 3.20
CA CYS A 118 -20.21 14.00 2.42
C CYS A 118 -19.43 13.28 1.31
N GLY A 119 -19.11 13.98 0.23
CA GLY A 119 -18.24 13.46 -0.81
C GLY A 119 -16.83 13.12 -0.30
N TYR A 120 -16.17 12.15 -0.93
CA TYR A 120 -14.89 11.59 -0.51
C TYR A 120 -13.81 11.74 -1.58
N THR A 121 -12.55 11.63 -1.15
CA THR A 121 -11.39 11.45 -2.03
C THR A 121 -10.93 10.00 -1.96
N PHE A 122 -10.72 9.37 -3.12
CA PHE A 122 -10.05 8.07 -3.22
C PHE A 122 -8.56 8.32 -3.46
N ILE A 123 -7.70 7.65 -2.69
CA ILE A 123 -6.25 7.83 -2.74
C ILE A 123 -5.64 6.46 -2.98
N ASP A 124 -5.21 6.23 -4.21
CA ASP A 124 -4.46 5.05 -4.63
C ASP A 124 -3.22 5.54 -5.40
N PRO A 125 -1.99 5.25 -4.94
CA PRO A 125 -0.77 5.56 -5.68
C PRO A 125 -0.80 5.03 -7.12
N ASP A 126 -1.49 3.94 -7.38
CA ASP A 126 -1.60 3.36 -8.72
C ASP A 126 -2.49 4.18 -9.64
N GLU A 127 -3.61 4.70 -9.14
CA GLU A 127 -4.48 5.61 -9.90
C GLU A 127 -3.80 6.96 -10.11
N ILE A 128 -3.13 7.49 -9.08
CA ILE A 128 -2.35 8.72 -9.16
C ILE A 128 -1.29 8.63 -10.24
N MET A 129 -0.58 7.49 -10.31
CA MET A 129 0.43 7.27 -11.33
C MET A 129 -0.13 7.37 -12.75
N MET A 130 -1.37 6.92 -12.99
CA MET A 130 -2.00 6.99 -14.31
C MET A 130 -2.36 8.42 -14.74
N GLU A 131 -2.57 9.33 -13.78
CA GLU A 131 -2.82 10.76 -14.03
C GLU A 131 -1.54 11.55 -14.28
N MET A 132 -0.36 10.96 -14.03
CA MET A 132 0.92 11.62 -14.27
C MET A 132 1.22 11.70 -15.78
N PRO A 133 1.63 12.86 -16.32
CA PRO A 133 1.95 13.01 -17.75
C PRO A 133 3.01 12.02 -18.24
N GLU A 134 3.96 11.64 -17.40
CA GLU A 134 5.03 10.71 -17.71
C GLU A 134 4.52 9.28 -17.90
N TRP A 135 3.40 8.89 -17.28
CA TRP A 135 2.79 7.59 -17.51
C TRP A 135 2.34 7.42 -18.96
N GLY A 136 1.71 8.45 -19.53
CA GLY A 136 1.34 8.48 -20.95
C GLY A 136 2.56 8.44 -21.89
N GLN A 137 3.75 8.75 -21.39
CA GLN A 137 4.97 8.60 -22.17
C GLN A 137 5.50 7.15 -22.13
N LEU A 138 5.15 6.34 -21.13
CA LEU A 138 5.58 4.93 -21.06
C LEU A 138 4.87 3.98 -22.05
N GLU A 139 4.09 4.53 -23.00
CA GLU A 139 3.41 3.75 -24.04
C GLU A 139 4.33 2.70 -24.69
N ASN A 140 3.80 1.46 -24.77
CA ASN A 140 4.41 0.19 -25.20
C ASN A 140 5.22 -0.63 -24.18
N GLY A 141 5.30 -0.24 -22.90
CA GLY A 141 5.98 -1.09 -21.91
C GLY A 141 7.50 -1.20 -22.12
N ASP A 142 8.07 -0.28 -22.90
CA ASP A 142 9.49 -0.26 -23.28
C ASP A 142 10.42 0.12 -22.10
N ASP A 143 9.87 0.64 -21.00
CA ASP A 143 10.65 1.02 -19.82
C ASP A 143 9.91 0.70 -18.51
N ILE A 144 9.84 -0.59 -18.22
CA ILE A 144 9.31 -1.13 -16.98
C ILE A 144 9.97 -0.50 -15.73
N CYS A 145 11.26 -0.14 -15.81
CA CYS A 145 11.98 0.48 -14.69
C CYS A 145 11.40 1.86 -14.36
N ALA A 146 11.04 2.64 -15.39
CA ALA A 146 10.42 3.94 -15.21
C ALA A 146 9.08 3.87 -14.46
N ALA A 147 8.31 2.77 -14.62
CA ALA A 147 7.08 2.57 -13.86
C ALA A 147 7.32 2.42 -12.34
N VAL A 148 8.46 1.85 -11.94
CA VAL A 148 8.84 1.72 -10.51
C VAL A 148 9.15 3.09 -9.89
N GLU A 149 9.84 3.95 -10.63
CA GLU A 149 10.14 5.31 -10.19
C GLU A 149 8.87 6.17 -10.12
N LEU A 150 8.02 6.09 -11.15
CA LEU A 150 6.72 6.77 -11.14
C LEU A 150 5.84 6.37 -9.97
N HIS A 151 5.83 5.09 -9.60
CA HIS A 151 5.12 4.62 -8.42
C HIS A 151 5.65 5.27 -7.13
N THR A 152 6.96 5.58 -7.04
CA THR A 152 7.55 6.30 -5.90
C THR A 152 7.09 7.76 -5.85
N ASN A 153 7.03 8.43 -6.99
CA ASN A 153 6.50 9.80 -7.11
C ASN A 153 5.00 9.85 -6.75
N ALA A 154 4.22 8.92 -7.30
CA ALA A 154 2.80 8.77 -6.98
C ALA A 154 2.56 8.49 -5.50
N SER A 155 3.41 7.69 -4.86
CA SER A 155 3.37 7.46 -3.40
C SER A 155 3.62 8.75 -2.60
N THR A 156 4.49 9.64 -3.09
CA THR A 156 4.75 10.94 -2.47
C THR A 156 3.56 11.87 -2.61
N ILE A 157 2.94 11.91 -3.80
CA ILE A 157 1.71 12.68 -4.05
C ILE A 157 0.58 12.15 -3.15
N ALA A 158 0.40 10.83 -3.05
CA ALA A 158 -0.60 10.21 -2.17
C ALA A 158 -0.44 10.64 -0.71
N LYS A 159 0.80 10.73 -0.20
CA LYS A 159 1.09 11.25 1.15
C LYS A 159 0.66 12.71 1.31
N SER A 160 0.93 13.57 0.31
CA SER A 160 0.50 14.98 0.34
C SER A 160 -1.02 15.12 0.24
N VAL A 161 -1.67 14.38 -0.66
CA VAL A 161 -3.13 14.37 -0.84
C VAL A 161 -3.82 13.93 0.46
N PHE A 162 -3.31 12.88 1.11
CA PHE A 162 -3.83 12.42 2.39
C PHE A 162 -3.76 13.52 3.46
N ALA A 163 -2.59 14.14 3.64
CA ALA A 163 -2.43 15.22 4.63
C ALA A 163 -3.38 16.39 4.37
N ASP A 164 -3.53 16.82 3.11
CA ASP A 164 -4.44 17.89 2.72
C ASP A 164 -5.91 17.51 2.95
N ALA A 165 -6.29 16.27 2.66
CA ALA A 165 -7.64 15.77 2.88
C ALA A 165 -7.99 15.74 4.38
N ILE A 166 -7.06 15.31 5.23
CA ILE A 166 -7.20 15.34 6.69
C ILE A 166 -7.36 16.77 7.19
N ALA A 167 -6.53 17.70 6.70
CA ALA A 167 -6.60 19.12 7.08
C ALA A 167 -7.95 19.77 6.68
N LYS A 168 -8.49 19.40 5.52
CA LYS A 168 -9.78 19.91 4.99
C LYS A 168 -11.01 19.17 5.54
N LYS A 169 -10.81 18.17 6.40
CA LYS A 169 -11.87 17.29 6.94
C LYS A 169 -12.68 16.59 5.86
N TYR A 170 -12.03 16.14 4.78
CA TYR A 170 -12.68 15.34 3.74
C TYR A 170 -12.82 13.90 4.18
N ASN A 171 -13.86 13.22 3.69
CA ASN A 171 -13.91 11.77 3.73
C ASN A 171 -12.77 11.20 2.87
N VAL A 172 -12.08 10.17 3.36
CA VAL A 172 -10.91 9.58 2.70
C VAL A 172 -11.10 8.08 2.55
N VAL A 173 -10.78 7.58 1.37
CA VAL A 173 -10.53 6.15 1.12
C VAL A 173 -9.08 6.03 0.68
N TYR A 174 -8.27 5.29 1.43
CA TYR A 174 -6.85 5.09 1.15
C TYR A 174 -6.60 3.62 0.80
N ASP A 175 -6.26 3.35 -0.46
CA ASP A 175 -5.86 2.03 -0.92
C ASP A 175 -4.33 1.88 -0.82
N GLY A 176 -3.90 0.85 -0.10
CA GLY A 176 -2.49 0.53 0.00
C GLY A 176 -2.25 -0.95 0.28
N THR A 177 -0.98 -1.34 0.23
CA THR A 177 -0.60 -2.71 0.61
C THR A 177 -0.58 -2.91 2.12
N MET A 178 -0.51 -1.82 2.90
CA MET A 178 -0.36 -1.85 4.37
C MET A 178 0.85 -2.69 4.82
N ARG A 179 1.89 -2.81 3.97
CA ARG A 179 3.11 -3.58 4.24
C ARG A 179 4.02 -2.93 5.28
N ASN A 180 3.99 -1.61 5.41
CA ASN A 180 4.85 -0.88 6.32
C ASN A 180 4.02 -0.43 7.52
N LEU A 181 4.32 -1.00 8.69
CA LEU A 181 3.58 -0.74 9.91
C LEU A 181 3.67 0.73 10.29
N ASP A 182 4.88 1.28 10.44
CA ASP A 182 5.14 2.65 10.90
C ASP A 182 4.47 3.71 10.00
N GLU A 183 4.57 3.56 8.68
CA GLU A 183 3.91 4.49 7.77
C GLU A 183 2.38 4.40 7.87
N SER A 184 1.85 3.20 8.03
CA SER A 184 0.39 2.97 8.07
C SER A 184 -0.19 3.44 9.41
N THR A 185 0.48 3.17 10.53
CA THR A 185 0.10 3.67 11.86
C THR A 185 0.23 5.18 11.94
N GLY A 186 1.25 5.79 11.32
CA GLY A 186 1.35 7.26 11.25
C GLY A 186 0.16 7.93 10.55
N ARG A 187 -0.36 7.33 9.46
CA ARG A 187 -1.59 7.82 8.78
C ARG A 187 -2.82 7.63 9.65
N LEU A 188 -2.92 6.48 10.32
CA LEU A 188 -4.01 6.18 11.25
C LEU A 188 -4.05 7.15 12.43
N GLU A 189 -2.90 7.40 13.05
CA GLU A 189 -2.75 8.36 14.14
C GLU A 189 -3.14 9.77 13.68
N MET A 190 -2.67 10.19 12.50
CA MET A 190 -3.02 11.47 11.92
C MET A 190 -4.54 11.62 11.73
N ALA A 191 -5.22 10.60 11.21
CA ALA A 191 -6.68 10.61 11.04
C ALA A 191 -7.40 10.66 12.40
N THR A 192 -7.01 9.78 13.33
CA THR A 192 -7.65 9.67 14.66
C THR A 192 -7.48 10.94 15.49
N GLN A 193 -6.28 11.53 15.50
CA GLN A 193 -6.01 12.81 16.19
C GLN A 193 -6.80 13.96 15.58
N ASN A 194 -7.20 13.83 14.31
CA ASN A 194 -8.07 14.78 13.61
C ASN A 194 -9.56 14.45 13.74
N GLY A 195 -9.96 13.54 14.63
CA GLY A 195 -11.35 13.26 14.93
C GLY A 195 -12.09 12.45 13.87
N TYR A 196 -11.35 11.69 13.04
CA TYR A 196 -11.95 10.81 12.05
C TYR A 196 -12.50 9.54 12.68
N GLN A 197 -13.63 9.06 12.16
CA GLN A 197 -14.02 7.67 12.31
C GLN A 197 -13.20 6.82 11.34
N VAL A 198 -12.57 5.76 11.83
CA VAL A 198 -11.65 4.96 11.02
C VAL A 198 -12.16 3.53 10.83
N TYR A 199 -12.11 3.08 9.59
CA TYR A 199 -12.46 1.72 9.19
C TYR A 199 -11.32 1.07 8.43
N PHE A 200 -11.17 -0.24 8.57
CA PHE A 200 -10.13 -1.00 7.87
C PHE A 200 -10.70 -2.24 7.17
N PHE A 201 -10.42 -2.38 5.88
CA PHE A 201 -10.83 -3.52 5.07
C PHE A 201 -9.61 -4.20 4.46
N GLY A 202 -9.33 -5.43 4.89
CA GLY A 202 -8.29 -6.28 4.35
C GLY A 202 -8.81 -7.17 3.22
N ALA A 203 -8.03 -7.26 2.14
CA ALA A 203 -8.21 -8.22 1.06
C ALA A 203 -7.07 -9.23 1.06
N TRP A 204 -7.44 -10.50 1.16
CA TRP A 204 -6.53 -11.63 1.09
C TRP A 204 -6.87 -12.55 -0.08
N ALA A 205 -5.83 -13.06 -0.71
CA ALA A 205 -5.85 -14.18 -1.65
C ALA A 205 -4.47 -14.82 -1.60
N ASP A 206 -4.38 -16.13 -1.79
CA ASP A 206 -3.11 -16.87 -1.80
C ASP A 206 -2.04 -16.16 -2.64
N THR A 207 -0.81 -16.06 -2.12
CA THR A 207 0.30 -15.33 -2.75
C THR A 207 0.56 -15.76 -4.19
N ALA A 208 0.45 -17.05 -4.52
CA ALA A 208 0.68 -17.56 -5.88
C ALA A 208 -0.46 -17.13 -6.82
N LEU A 209 -1.72 -17.24 -6.38
CA LEU A 209 -2.87 -16.71 -7.11
C LEU A 209 -2.74 -15.19 -7.34
N ALA A 210 -2.29 -14.46 -6.34
CA ALA A 210 -2.07 -13.02 -6.44
C ALA A 210 -0.98 -12.68 -7.46
N ALA A 211 0.09 -13.49 -7.53
CA ALA A 211 1.14 -13.35 -8.52
C ALA A 211 0.64 -13.63 -9.95
N GLU A 212 -0.21 -14.64 -10.16
CA GLU A 212 -0.83 -14.88 -11.46
C GLU A 212 -1.72 -13.70 -11.89
N ARG A 213 -2.55 -13.18 -10.98
CA ARG A 213 -3.39 -12.00 -11.23
C ARG A 213 -2.57 -10.75 -11.56
N ALA A 214 -1.46 -10.55 -10.87
CA ALA A 214 -0.57 -9.41 -11.13
C ALA A 214 0.04 -9.49 -12.54
N LEU A 215 0.43 -10.69 -12.99
CA LEU A 215 0.94 -10.90 -14.33
C LEU A 215 -0.15 -10.74 -15.41
N GLU A 216 -1.36 -11.26 -15.17
CA GLU A 216 -2.51 -11.03 -16.05
C GLU A 216 -2.80 -9.53 -16.23
N ARG A 217 -2.74 -8.76 -15.14
CA ARG A 217 -2.90 -7.30 -15.18
C ARG A 217 -1.77 -6.65 -15.97
N ALA A 218 -0.53 -7.08 -15.73
CA ALA A 218 0.63 -6.54 -16.43
C ALA A 218 0.52 -6.74 -17.94
N ASN A 219 0.10 -7.93 -18.40
CA ASN A 219 -0.09 -8.20 -19.82
C ASN A 219 -1.20 -7.35 -20.47
N LYS A 220 -2.17 -6.87 -19.69
CA LYS A 220 -3.26 -5.99 -20.17
C LYS A 220 -2.93 -4.51 -20.14
N THR A 221 -2.12 -4.09 -19.18
CA THR A 221 -1.94 -2.67 -18.81
C THR A 221 -0.51 -2.18 -18.95
N GLY A 222 0.46 -3.08 -19.17
CA GLY A 222 1.89 -2.78 -19.07
C GLY A 222 2.39 -2.64 -17.63
N ARG A 223 1.51 -2.72 -16.62
CA ARG A 223 1.86 -2.51 -15.22
C ARG A 223 2.35 -3.78 -14.55
N TYR A 224 3.66 -3.97 -14.56
CA TYR A 224 4.31 -5.08 -13.89
C TYR A 224 4.65 -4.79 -12.43
N VAL A 225 4.63 -5.85 -11.61
CA VAL A 225 5.13 -5.85 -10.24
C VAL A 225 6.02 -7.08 -10.11
N SER A 226 7.21 -6.97 -9.52
CA SER A 226 8.10 -8.13 -9.37
C SER A 226 7.51 -9.16 -8.40
N LEU A 227 7.84 -10.45 -8.63
CA LEU A 227 7.42 -11.53 -7.73
C LEU A 227 7.92 -11.29 -6.30
N CYS A 228 9.15 -10.80 -6.13
CA CYS A 228 9.70 -10.49 -4.81
C CYS A 228 8.87 -9.43 -4.06
N VAL A 229 8.43 -8.35 -4.74
CA VAL A 229 7.56 -7.33 -4.14
C VAL A 229 6.18 -7.89 -3.80
N ILE A 230 5.63 -8.78 -4.64
CA ILE A 230 4.35 -9.43 -4.35
C ILE A 230 4.46 -10.23 -3.04
N VAL A 231 5.44 -11.14 -2.95
CA VAL A 231 5.68 -11.94 -1.73
C VAL A 231 5.90 -11.05 -0.51
N GLU A 232 6.77 -10.04 -0.62
CA GLU A 232 7.04 -9.08 0.46
C GLU A 232 5.76 -8.39 0.94
N THR A 233 4.90 -7.93 0.03
CA THR A 233 3.66 -7.23 0.41
C THR A 233 2.66 -8.15 1.11
N HIS A 234 2.57 -9.43 0.73
CA HIS A 234 1.69 -10.40 1.41
C HIS A 234 2.23 -10.78 2.78
N VAL A 235 3.51 -11.17 2.87
CA VAL A 235 4.20 -11.49 4.12
C VAL A 235 4.05 -10.36 5.15
N ASN A 236 4.38 -9.14 4.74
CA ASN A 236 4.34 -8.00 5.65
C ASN A 236 2.91 -7.59 6.01
N PHE A 237 1.95 -7.72 5.09
CA PHE A 237 0.55 -7.48 5.41
C PHE A 237 0.04 -8.47 6.46
N ALA A 238 0.30 -9.77 6.28
CA ALA A 238 -0.06 -10.82 7.23
C ALA A 238 0.57 -10.59 8.61
N ASN A 239 1.87 -10.26 8.66
CA ASN A 239 2.58 -9.95 9.90
C ASN A 239 1.98 -8.75 10.65
N ASN A 240 1.56 -7.72 9.93
CA ASN A 240 1.08 -6.47 10.54
C ASN A 240 -0.43 -6.49 10.87
N PHE A 241 -1.20 -7.42 10.28
CA PHE A 241 -2.66 -7.39 10.36
C PHE A 241 -3.22 -7.37 11.78
N MET A 242 -2.65 -8.17 12.70
CA MET A 242 -3.14 -8.21 14.07
C MET A 242 -2.97 -6.88 14.80
N GLU A 243 -1.88 -6.15 14.50
CA GLU A 243 -1.66 -4.83 15.07
C GLU A 243 -2.62 -3.81 14.46
N TYR A 244 -2.87 -3.87 13.15
CA TYR A 244 -3.92 -3.06 12.51
C TYR A 244 -5.29 -3.32 13.10
N SER A 245 -5.66 -4.59 13.33
CA SER A 245 -6.94 -4.93 13.96
C SER A 245 -7.07 -4.37 15.37
N ARG A 246 -5.97 -4.27 16.12
CA ARG A 246 -5.96 -3.71 17.47
C ARG A 246 -6.13 -2.19 17.45
N LEU A 247 -5.52 -1.53 16.47
CA LEU A 247 -5.54 -0.06 16.34
C LEU A 247 -6.79 0.46 15.64
N MET A 248 -7.42 -0.33 14.76
CA MET A 248 -8.62 0.00 14.01
C MET A 248 -9.72 -1.03 14.36
N PRO A 249 -10.49 -0.84 15.44
CA PRO A 249 -11.41 -1.86 15.95
C PRO A 249 -12.57 -2.16 15.02
N GLU A 250 -12.94 -1.21 14.15
CA GLU A 250 -13.88 -1.42 13.06
C GLU A 250 -13.12 -1.93 11.84
N ASN A 251 -12.92 -3.24 11.78
CA ASN A 251 -12.14 -3.87 10.73
C ASN A 251 -12.70 -5.20 10.25
N GLN A 252 -12.44 -5.51 8.98
CA GLN A 252 -12.82 -6.76 8.35
C GLN A 252 -11.70 -7.28 7.46
N LEU A 253 -11.58 -8.61 7.36
CA LEU A 253 -10.69 -9.28 6.41
C LEU A 253 -11.52 -10.20 5.52
N TYR A 254 -11.27 -10.15 4.22
CA TYR A 254 -12.00 -10.91 3.21
C TYR A 254 -11.07 -11.76 2.36
N ASP A 255 -11.51 -12.98 2.06
CA ASP A 255 -10.98 -13.80 0.97
C ASP A 255 -11.57 -13.33 -0.35
N THR A 256 -10.71 -12.96 -1.30
CA THR A 256 -11.06 -12.50 -2.64
C THR A 256 -10.68 -13.52 -3.73
N SER A 257 -10.30 -14.75 -3.34
CA SER A 257 -9.88 -15.79 -4.28
C SER A 257 -10.97 -16.10 -5.30
N ASN A 258 -12.24 -16.03 -4.89
CA ASN A 258 -13.39 -16.08 -5.79
C ASN A 258 -13.87 -14.66 -6.16
N LYS A 259 -13.64 -14.27 -7.42
CA LYS A 259 -14.04 -12.94 -7.94
C LYS A 259 -15.56 -12.67 -7.87
N SER A 260 -16.38 -13.73 -7.82
CA SER A 260 -17.85 -13.61 -7.81
C SER A 260 -18.45 -13.57 -6.42
N SER A 261 -17.68 -13.88 -5.37
CA SER A 261 -18.17 -13.91 -4.00
C SER A 261 -17.03 -13.69 -3.00
N LEU A 262 -17.11 -12.61 -2.23
CA LEU A 262 -16.21 -12.36 -1.10
C LEU A 262 -16.60 -13.24 0.09
N SER A 263 -15.61 -13.86 0.74
CA SER A 263 -15.83 -14.60 1.99
C SER A 263 -15.24 -13.85 3.17
N LEU A 264 -16.05 -13.53 4.19
CA LEU A 264 -15.59 -12.85 5.39
C LEU A 264 -14.78 -13.80 6.28
N ILE A 265 -13.53 -13.42 6.59
CA ILE A 265 -12.60 -14.20 7.42
C ILE A 265 -12.57 -13.67 8.86
N PHE A 266 -12.57 -12.35 9.01
CA PHE A 266 -12.40 -11.67 10.30
C PHE A 266 -13.31 -10.44 10.37
N ASN A 267 -13.90 -10.17 11.54
CA ASN A 267 -14.80 -9.04 11.76
C ASN A 267 -14.68 -8.50 13.19
N ASN A 268 -14.17 -7.27 13.36
CA ASN A 268 -14.12 -6.53 14.63
C ASN A 268 -13.59 -7.38 15.81
N SER A 269 -12.45 -8.07 15.63
CA SER A 269 -11.82 -9.00 16.59
C SER A 269 -12.34 -10.44 16.60
N ILE A 270 -13.35 -10.77 15.80
CA ILE A 270 -13.91 -12.12 15.71
C ILE A 270 -13.38 -12.81 14.47
N VAL A 271 -12.74 -13.96 14.64
CA VAL A 271 -12.42 -14.88 13.54
C VAL A 271 -13.71 -15.58 13.11
N VAL A 272 -14.17 -15.29 11.90
CA VAL A 272 -15.39 -15.84 11.28
C VAL A 272 -15.08 -17.18 10.59
N ASP A 273 -13.94 -17.26 9.92
CA ASP A 273 -13.46 -18.47 9.26
C ASP A 273 -12.05 -18.83 9.76
N THR A 274 -11.99 -19.76 10.72
CA THR A 274 -10.73 -20.18 11.33
C THR A 274 -9.76 -20.78 10.33
N THR A 275 -10.23 -21.55 9.35
CA THR A 275 -9.35 -22.22 8.39
C THR A 275 -8.66 -21.20 7.50
N ARG A 276 -9.43 -20.29 6.90
CA ARG A 276 -8.87 -19.22 6.06
C ARG A 276 -8.02 -18.25 6.85
N PHE A 277 -8.39 -17.95 8.10
CA PHE A 277 -7.59 -17.07 8.94
C PHE A 277 -6.23 -17.67 9.27
N GLN A 278 -6.15 -18.98 9.55
CA GLN A 278 -4.87 -19.66 9.76
C GLN A 278 -4.03 -19.72 8.47
N GLN A 279 -4.66 -19.89 7.30
CA GLN A 279 -3.96 -19.82 6.01
C GLN A 279 -3.37 -18.43 5.77
N PHE A 280 -4.15 -17.38 6.01
CA PHE A 280 -3.67 -16.00 5.93
C PHE A 280 -2.49 -15.73 6.88
N LEU A 281 -2.58 -16.14 8.15
CA LEU A 281 -1.48 -15.96 9.10
C LEU A 281 -0.24 -16.78 8.74
N ALA A 282 -0.39 -17.92 8.06
CA ALA A 282 0.74 -18.72 7.62
C ALA A 282 1.60 -18.00 6.56
N GLU A 283 1.00 -17.14 5.73
CA GLU A 283 1.71 -16.34 4.71
C GLU A 283 2.72 -15.37 5.31
N ALA A 284 2.61 -15.04 6.59
CA ALA A 284 3.64 -14.30 7.31
C ALA A 284 5.04 -14.94 7.24
N ASN A 285 5.10 -16.23 6.88
CA ASN A 285 6.32 -17.01 6.73
C ASN A 285 6.60 -17.43 5.27
N ASP A 286 5.80 -16.99 4.30
CA ASP A 286 6.01 -17.33 2.89
C ASP A 286 7.41 -16.88 2.44
N THR A 287 8.14 -17.79 1.82
CA THR A 287 9.41 -17.46 1.14
C THR A 287 9.20 -17.32 -0.37
N LEU A 288 10.08 -16.56 -1.01
CA LEU A 288 10.08 -16.43 -2.47
C LEU A 288 10.17 -17.79 -3.17
N GLU A 289 10.99 -18.71 -2.65
CA GLU A 289 11.20 -20.03 -3.26
C GLU A 289 9.97 -20.94 -3.10
N GLU A 290 9.28 -20.89 -1.96
CA GLU A 290 8.02 -21.63 -1.78
C GLU A 290 6.94 -21.12 -2.72
N VAL A 291 6.82 -19.81 -2.87
CA VAL A 291 5.84 -19.22 -3.81
C VAL A 291 6.20 -19.58 -5.25
N LYS A 292 7.48 -19.50 -5.64
CA LYS A 292 7.92 -19.98 -6.97
C LYS A 292 7.54 -21.44 -7.21
N GLY A 293 7.69 -22.30 -6.20
CA GLY A 293 7.31 -23.72 -6.29
C GLY A 293 5.82 -23.98 -6.50
N LYS A 294 4.96 -22.99 -6.19
CA LYS A 294 3.50 -23.05 -6.43
C LYS A 294 3.08 -22.53 -7.82
N LEU A 295 3.96 -21.80 -8.51
CA LEU A 295 3.63 -21.17 -9.80
C LEU A 295 3.78 -22.14 -10.98
N SER A 296 2.99 -21.92 -12.02
CA SER A 296 3.20 -22.60 -13.30
C SER A 296 4.56 -22.20 -13.92
N ILE A 297 5.17 -23.10 -14.70
CA ILE A 297 6.44 -22.83 -15.40
C ILE A 297 6.32 -21.57 -16.27
N THR A 298 5.21 -21.40 -16.98
CA THR A 298 4.95 -20.22 -17.82
C THR A 298 4.90 -18.93 -17.01
N THR A 299 4.27 -18.96 -15.84
CA THR A 299 4.22 -17.80 -14.92
C THR A 299 5.60 -17.47 -14.40
N LEU A 300 6.38 -18.49 -14.00
CA LEU A 300 7.74 -18.31 -13.49
C LEU A 300 8.67 -17.71 -14.55
N ASP A 301 8.66 -18.26 -15.77
CA ASP A 301 9.46 -17.76 -16.90
C ASP A 301 9.17 -16.28 -17.19
N ALA A 302 7.91 -15.87 -17.12
CA ALA A 302 7.53 -14.47 -17.30
C ALA A 302 8.13 -13.56 -16.23
N TYR A 303 8.13 -13.98 -14.96
CA TYR A 303 8.76 -13.24 -13.87
C TYR A 303 10.30 -13.21 -13.96
N GLU A 304 10.94 -14.29 -14.43
CA GLU A 304 12.38 -14.31 -14.61
C GLU A 304 12.84 -13.40 -15.75
N ASN A 305 12.12 -13.40 -16.86
CA ASN A 305 12.38 -12.49 -17.98
C ASN A 305 12.24 -11.03 -17.55
N PHE A 306 11.23 -10.75 -16.73
CA PHE A 306 11.04 -9.43 -16.11
C PHE A 306 12.21 -9.03 -15.20
N HIS A 307 12.61 -9.93 -14.30
CA HIS A 307 13.68 -9.63 -13.34
C HIS A 307 15.01 -9.32 -14.04
N LYS A 308 15.34 -10.05 -15.11
CA LYS A 308 16.52 -9.80 -15.94
C LYS A 308 16.51 -8.42 -16.59
N ALA A 309 15.35 -7.91 -16.98
CA ALA A 309 15.23 -6.61 -17.62
C ALA A 309 15.46 -5.43 -16.64
N CYS A 310 15.06 -5.60 -15.38
CA CYS A 310 14.91 -4.45 -14.47
C CYS A 310 15.72 -4.51 -13.16
N ASN A 311 16.38 -5.64 -12.86
CA ASN A 311 17.23 -5.81 -11.67
C ASN A 311 16.58 -5.36 -10.34
N VAL A 312 15.28 -5.63 -10.16
CA VAL A 312 14.43 -5.02 -9.11
C VAL A 312 14.50 -5.78 -7.76
N CYS A 313 15.18 -6.92 -7.67
CA CYS A 313 15.24 -7.69 -6.42
C CYS A 313 16.64 -7.62 -5.80
N GLY A 314 16.83 -6.72 -4.83
CA GLY A 314 17.94 -6.72 -3.88
C GLY A 314 17.39 -6.90 -2.46
N PHE A 315 17.15 -8.14 -2.03
CA PHE A 315 16.70 -8.42 -0.66
C PHE A 315 17.91 -8.79 0.22
N PRO A 316 18.09 -8.20 1.41
CA PRO A 316 19.05 -8.72 2.37
C PRO A 316 18.54 -10.05 2.95
N GLN A 317 19.30 -11.12 2.72
CA GLN A 317 19.06 -12.48 3.22
C GLN A 317 19.39 -12.61 4.71
N THR A 318 18.80 -11.77 5.58
CA THR A 318 18.97 -11.97 7.03
C THR A 318 17.68 -12.55 7.62
N PRO A 319 17.71 -13.77 8.18
CA PRO A 319 16.55 -14.33 8.85
C PRO A 319 16.22 -13.51 10.09
N VAL A 320 14.99 -12.99 10.15
CA VAL A 320 14.44 -12.44 11.38
C VAL A 320 14.26 -13.61 12.34
N SER A 321 14.95 -13.51 13.49
CA SER A 321 14.92 -14.46 14.60
C SER A 321 13.50 -14.93 14.90
N SER A 322 13.23 -16.21 14.62
CA SER A 322 11.97 -16.89 14.90
C SER A 322 11.81 -17.14 16.41
N SER A 323 10.87 -16.45 17.02
CA SER A 323 10.26 -16.88 18.27
C SER A 323 8.81 -16.39 18.25
N PRO A 324 7.82 -17.25 17.96
CA PRO A 324 6.42 -16.89 18.12
C PRO A 324 6.12 -16.68 19.62
N PRO A 325 5.31 -15.68 20.00
CA PRO A 325 4.85 -15.55 21.38
C PRO A 325 3.99 -16.76 21.74
N SER A 326 4.43 -17.51 22.75
CA SER A 326 3.69 -18.67 23.25
C SER A 326 2.43 -18.19 23.98
N LEU A 327 1.27 -18.58 23.47
CA LEU A 327 0.01 -18.52 24.21
C LEU A 327 0.02 -19.66 25.25
N GLN A 328 0.37 -19.35 26.49
CA GLN A 328 0.12 -20.27 27.60
C GLN A 328 -1.32 -20.10 28.12
N PRO A 329 -2.05 -21.21 28.34
CA PRO A 329 -3.35 -21.18 28.98
C PRO A 329 -3.16 -21.05 30.49
N THR A 330 -3.58 -19.93 31.09
CA THR A 330 -3.58 -19.80 32.55
C THR A 330 -4.84 -20.40 33.13
N THR A 331 -4.61 -21.40 33.96
CA THR A 331 -5.53 -22.13 34.81
C THR A 331 -6.09 -21.28 35.96
N THR A 332 -7.21 -21.79 36.46
CA THR A 332 -8.09 -21.30 37.52
C THR A 332 -7.40 -21.02 38.87
N ALA A 333 -7.74 -19.85 39.43
CA ALA A 333 -7.96 -19.48 40.83
C ALA A 333 -6.88 -19.72 41.92
N HIS A 334 -6.49 -18.62 42.59
CA HIS A 334 -6.50 -18.56 44.07
C HIS A 334 -6.75 -17.13 44.57
N ILE A 335 -7.73 -17.03 45.47
CA ILE A 335 -8.09 -15.84 46.26
C ILE A 335 -6.97 -15.55 47.26
N SER A 336 -6.50 -14.30 47.33
CA SER A 336 -6.02 -13.71 48.57
C SER A 336 -6.29 -12.20 48.59
N THR A 337 -6.74 -11.75 49.74
CA THR A 337 -7.19 -10.39 50.07
C THR A 337 -5.99 -9.49 50.42
N SER A 338 -5.99 -8.24 49.96
CA SER A 338 -5.76 -7.05 50.81
C SER A 338 -5.57 -5.74 50.01
N SER A 339 -6.27 -4.71 50.52
CA SER A 339 -6.01 -3.26 50.46
C SER A 339 -5.69 -2.59 49.11
N SER A 340 -6.64 -1.86 48.54
CA SER A 340 -6.84 -0.40 48.74
C SER A 340 -5.94 0.48 47.87
N SER A 341 -6.46 0.94 46.74
CA SER A 341 -6.20 2.29 46.21
C SER A 341 -7.29 2.69 45.21
N THR A 342 -7.83 3.85 45.47
CA THR A 342 -9.06 4.46 44.94
C THR A 342 -8.86 5.00 43.53
N TYR A 343 -9.70 4.58 42.57
CA TYR A 343 -9.92 5.33 41.32
C TYR A 343 -11.41 5.66 41.17
N ILE A 344 -11.65 6.96 40.97
CA ILE A 344 -12.94 7.62 40.94
C ILE A 344 -13.60 7.40 39.56
N LEU A 345 -14.72 6.69 39.53
CA LEU A 345 -15.63 6.62 38.40
C LEU A 345 -16.55 7.86 38.39
N ARG A 346 -16.68 8.55 37.26
CA ARG A 346 -17.75 9.54 37.02
C ARG A 346 -18.93 8.87 36.30
N PRO A 347 -20.19 9.14 36.70
CA PRO A 347 -21.35 8.40 36.23
C PRO A 347 -21.99 8.96 34.96
N ALA A 348 -22.62 8.06 34.21
CA ALA A 348 -23.54 8.32 33.12
C ALA A 348 -24.77 9.12 33.59
N LYS A 349 -25.20 10.11 32.79
CA LYS A 349 -26.49 10.79 32.94
C LYS A 349 -27.44 10.37 31.83
N ARG A 350 -28.44 9.56 32.18
CA ARG A 350 -29.75 9.54 31.52
C ARG A 350 -30.55 10.75 32.02
N ILE A 351 -31.14 11.52 31.11
CA ILE A 351 -32.19 12.48 31.43
C ILE A 351 -33.49 11.96 30.82
N ILE A 352 -34.42 11.65 31.72
CA ILE A 352 -35.85 11.49 31.45
C ILE A 352 -36.46 12.89 31.59
N ALA A 353 -37.25 13.32 30.62
CA ALA A 353 -38.20 14.42 30.80
C ALA A 353 -39.54 14.02 30.17
N LEU A 354 -40.54 13.86 31.03
CA LEU A 354 -41.96 13.76 30.69
C LEU A 354 -42.45 15.08 30.06
N ALA A 355 -43.29 14.97 29.02
CA ALA A 355 -44.36 15.94 28.80
C ALA A 355 -45.61 15.18 28.29
N ILE A 356 -46.60 15.13 29.16
CA ILE A 356 -47.97 14.69 28.91
C ILE A 356 -48.67 15.81 28.13
N GLY A 357 -49.28 15.48 26.99
CA GLY A 357 -50.08 16.39 26.19
C GLY A 357 -51.15 15.64 25.41
N LEU A 358 -52.36 15.59 25.98
CA LEU A 358 -53.60 15.12 25.39
C LEU A 358 -53.84 15.70 23.99
N VAL A 359 -54.10 14.85 22.98
CA VAL A 359 -55.07 15.14 21.91
C VAL A 359 -55.80 13.84 21.56
N ILE A 360 -57.02 13.73 22.07
CA ILE A 360 -58.08 12.88 21.53
C ILE A 360 -58.70 13.67 20.38
N CYS A 361 -58.73 13.12 19.16
CA CYS A 361 -59.80 13.38 18.19
C CYS A 361 -59.71 12.51 16.92
N VAL A 362 -60.74 11.66 16.76
CA VAL A 362 -61.48 11.28 15.53
C VAL A 362 -60.67 10.50 14.46
N ILE A 363 -61.05 9.32 13.96
CA ILE A 363 -62.29 8.97 13.24
C ILE A 363 -62.40 7.43 13.16
N LEU A 364 -63.64 6.95 13.42
CA LEU A 364 -64.39 5.78 12.90
C LEU A 364 -63.66 4.46 12.61
#